data_AF-A0A3D4N2I0-F1
#
_entry.id   AF-A0A3D4N2I0-F1
#
_cell.length_a   1.000
_cell.length_b   1.000
_cell.length_c   1.000
_cell.angle_alpha   90.00
_cell.angle_beta   90.00
_cell.angle_gamma   90.00
#
_symmetry.space_group_name_H-M   'P 1'
#
loop_
_entity.id
_entity.type
_entity.pdbx_description
1 polymer ?
#
loop_
_entity_poly.entity_id
_entity_poly.type
_entity_poly.pdbx_seq_one_letter_code
_entity_poly.pdbx_strand_id
1 'polypeptide(L)' 'NIVAAGLADECELQIAYAIGIAEPVSVMVDTFGTEKIAPEKIVQLIREHFRMKPAEIIKTLDL' A
#
# COMPACT_ATOMS: atom_id res chain seq x y z
N ASN A 1 0.00 4.52 8.29
CA ASN A 1 1.42 4.11 8.33
C ASN A 1 2.33 4.99 7.49
N ILE A 2 2.03 5.24 6.21
CA ILE A 2 2.93 6.03 5.33
C ILE A 2 3.13 7.47 5.83
N VAL A 3 2.03 8.22 6.03
CA VAL A 3 2.07 9.60 6.55
C VAL A 3 2.58 9.63 8.00
N ALA A 4 2.10 8.72 8.84
CA ALA A 4 2.52 8.63 10.25
C ALA A 4 4.03 8.31 10.42
N ALA A 5 4.63 7.57 9.49
CA ALA A 5 6.06 7.29 9.45
C ALA A 5 6.88 8.45 8.85
N GLY A 6 6.22 9.54 8.42
CA GLY A 6 6.86 10.70 7.82
C GLY A 6 7.40 10.46 6.41
N LEU A 7 6.90 9.46 5.68
CA LEU A 7 7.34 9.17 4.30
C LEU A 7 6.74 10.14 3.27
N ALA A 8 5.57 10.68 3.56
CA ALA A 8 4.89 11.72 2.79
C ALA A 8 3.95 12.52 3.71
N ASP A 9 3.54 13.73 3.32
CA ASP A 9 2.57 14.51 4.08
C ASP A 9 1.12 14.12 3.72
N GLU A 10 0.90 13.69 2.47
CA GLU A 10 -0.34 13.06 2.01
C GLU A 10 -0.05 11.86 1.10
N CYS A 11 -0.98 10.90 1.07
CA CYS A 11 -0.83 9.68 0.28
C CYS A 11 -2.20 9.11 -0.09
N GLU A 12 -2.40 8.86 -1.39
CA GLU A 12 -3.45 8.03 -1.94
C GLU A 12 -2.91 6.64 -2.26
N LEU A 13 -3.62 5.61 -1.82
CA LEU A 13 -3.31 4.21 -2.11
C LEU A 13 -4.50 3.60 -2.84
N GLN A 14 -4.27 3.12 -4.06
CA GLN A 14 -5.26 2.42 -4.86
C GLN A 14 -4.88 0.94 -4.95
N ILE A 15 -5.86 0.07 -4.73
CA ILE A 15 -5.69 -1.38 -4.80
C ILE A 15 -6.81 -1.94 -5.68
N ALA A 16 -6.43 -2.71 -6.69
CA ALA A 16 -7.36 -3.42 -7.56
C ALA A 16 -7.21 -4.92 -7.40
N TYR A 17 -8.34 -5.63 -7.28
CA TYR A 17 -8.40 -7.09 -7.26
C TYR A 17 -9.26 -7.60 -8.42
N ALA A 18 -8.89 -8.76 -8.93
CA ALA A 18 -9.73 -9.51 -9.85
C ALA A 18 -10.38 -10.69 -9.10
N ILE A 19 -11.62 -11.03 -9.48
CA ILE A 19 -12.36 -12.14 -8.87
C ILE A 19 -11.56 -13.44 -9.05
N GLY A 20 -11.32 -14.13 -7.94
CA GLY A 20 -10.57 -15.40 -7.92
C GLY A 20 -9.05 -15.25 -7.83
N ILE A 21 -8.50 -14.03 -7.77
CA ILE A 21 -7.07 -13.78 -7.58
C ILE A 21 -6.83 -13.24 -6.17
N ALA A 22 -6.03 -13.96 -5.38
CA ALA A 22 -5.70 -13.56 -4.02
C ALA A 22 -4.71 -12.39 -3.95
N GLU A 23 -3.83 -12.27 -4.95
CA GLU A 23 -2.92 -11.13 -5.09
C GLU A 23 -3.63 -9.95 -5.78
N PRO A 24 -3.35 -8.70 -5.39
CA PRO A 24 -3.86 -7.55 -6.12
C PRO A 24 -3.29 -7.51 -7.54
N VAL A 25 -4.14 -7.18 -8.51
CA VAL A 25 -3.72 -7.00 -9.91
C VAL A 25 -2.99 -5.67 -10.11
N SER A 26 -3.28 -4.68 -9.27
CA SER A 26 -2.59 -3.39 -9.27
C SER A 26 -2.56 -2.80 -7.87
N VAL A 27 -1.43 -2.16 -7.55
CA VAL A 27 -1.20 -1.37 -6.34
C VAL A 27 -0.52 -0.10 -6.79
N MET A 28 -1.21 1.03 -6.64
CA MET A 28 -0.73 2.34 -7.04
C MET A 28 -0.69 3.26 -5.82
N VAL A 29 0.35 4.08 -5.75
CA VAL A 29 0.56 5.04 -4.66
C VAL A 29 0.81 6.39 -5.31
N ASP A 30 0.05 7.39 -4.89
CA ASP A 30 0.29 8.78 -5.24
C ASP A 30 0.48 9.59 -3.97
N THR A 31 1.54 10.40 -3.92
CA THR A 31 1.90 11.26 -2.78
C THR A 31 1.71 12.74 -3.11
N PHE A 32 1.19 13.06 -4.31
CA PHE A 32 0.90 14.42 -4.77
C PHE A 32 2.12 15.38 -4.67
N GLY A 33 3.34 14.85 -4.75
CA GLY A 33 4.59 15.62 -4.64
C GLY A 33 5.03 15.91 -3.20
N THR A 34 4.40 15.31 -2.20
CA THR A 34 4.77 15.46 -0.77
C THR A 34 5.68 14.34 -0.25
N GLU A 35 6.16 13.46 -1.14
CA GLU A 35 7.08 12.40 -0.77
C GLU A 35 8.42 12.94 -0.25
N LYS A 36 8.90 12.36 0.84
CA LYS A 36 10.20 12.67 1.44
C LYS A 36 11.29 11.70 1.00
N ILE A 37 10.89 10.63 0.30
CA ILE A 37 11.76 9.60 -0.27
C ILE A 37 11.30 9.26 -1.69
N ALA A 38 12.15 8.58 -2.46
CA ALA A 38 11.82 8.15 -3.81
C ALA A 38 10.51 7.33 -3.84
N PRO A 39 9.55 7.64 -4.75
CA PRO A 39 8.27 6.94 -4.85
C PRO A 39 8.41 5.42 -5.01
N GLU A 40 9.42 4.97 -5.76
CA GLU A 40 9.69 3.54 -5.99
C GLU A 40 9.99 2.82 -4.66
N LYS A 41 10.66 3.51 -3.74
CA LYS A 41 11.01 2.98 -2.42
C LYS A 41 9.79 2.90 -1.51
N ILE A 42 8.85 3.85 -1.63
CA ILE A 42 7.56 3.79 -0.92
C ILE A 42 6.78 2.55 -1.36
N VAL A 43 6.69 2.31 -2.67
CA VAL A 43 6.00 1.14 -3.23
C VAL A 43 6.66 -0.18 -2.77
N GLN A 44 7.99 -0.25 -2.73
CA GLN A 44 8.70 -1.41 -2.21
C GLN A 44 8.39 -1.66 -0.74
N LEU A 45 8.47 -0.63 0.11
CA LEU A 45 8.17 -0.75 1.54
C LEU A 45 6.75 -1.23 1.80
N ILE A 46 5.79 -0.74 1.01
CA ILE A 46 4.39 -1.16 1.11
C ILE A 46 4.25 -2.64 0.77
N ARG A 47 4.93 -3.14 -0.26
CA ARG A 47 4.89 -4.57 -0.63
C ARG A 47 5.60 -5.47 0.38
N GLU A 48 6.65 -4.99 1.03
CA GLU A 48 7.38 -5.75 2.05
C GLU A 48 6.63 -5.81 3.38
N HIS A 49 6.04 -4.69 3.81
CA HIS A 49 5.39 -4.59 5.11
C HIS A 49 3.91 -4.93 5.10
N PHE A 50 3.22 -4.80 3.96
CA PHE A 50 1.79 -5.01 3.88
C PHE A 50 1.46 -6.19 2.98
N ARG A 51 0.90 -7.24 3.58
CA ARG A 51 0.38 -8.39 2.85
C ARG A 51 -1.00 -8.08 2.32
N MET A 52 -1.09 -7.91 1.00
CA MET A 52 -2.33 -7.48 0.33
C MET A 52 -3.24 -8.64 -0.07
N LYS A 53 -3.08 -9.83 0.52
CA LYS A 53 -4.07 -10.89 0.29
C LYS A 53 -5.32 -10.60 1.11
N PRO A 54 -6.54 -10.69 0.56
CA PRO A 54 -7.77 -10.44 1.31
C PRO A 54 -7.83 -11.21 2.64
N ALA A 55 -7.42 -12.48 2.64
CA ALA A 55 -7.36 -13.30 3.86
C ALA A 55 -6.35 -12.77 4.91
N GLU A 56 -5.19 -12.27 4.47
CA GLU A 56 -4.18 -11.71 5.37
C GLU A 56 -4.61 -10.33 5.88
N ILE A 57 -5.33 -9.54 5.09
CA ILE A 57 -5.92 -8.26 5.52
C ILE A 57 -6.92 -8.50 6.65
N ILE A 58 -7.84 -9.46 6.48
CA ILE A 58 -8.82 -9.84 7.52
C ILE A 58 -8.09 -10.24 8.81
N LYS A 59 -7.08 -11.10 8.71
CA LYS A 59 -6.28 -11.54 9.85
C LYS A 59 -5.49 -10.41 10.52
N THR A 60 -4.94 -9.48 9.75
CA THR A 60 -4.11 -8.39 10.25
C THR A 60 -4.94 -7.31 10.93
N LEU A 61 -6.18 -7.11 10.47
CA LEU A 61 -7.10 -6.11 10.98
C LEU A 61 -8.13 -6.67 11.98
N ASP A 62 -8.08 -7.97 12.28
CA ASP A 62 -9.02 -8.69 13.16
C ASP A 62 -10.49 -8.42 12.79
N LEU A 63 -10.80 -8.59 11.49
CA LEU A 63 -12.12 -8.34 10.88
C LEU A 63 -13.01 -9.60 10.82
#